data_AF-L8M761-F1
#
_entry.id   AF-L8M761-F1
#
_cell.length_a   1.000
_cell.length_b   1.000
_cell.length_c   1.000
_cell.angle_alpha   90.00
_cell.angle_beta   90.00
_cell.angle_gamma   90.00
#
_symmetry.space_group_name_H-M   'P 1'
#
loop_
_entity.id
_entity.type
_entity.pdbx_description
1 polymer ?
#
loop_
_entity_poly.entity_id
_entity_poly.type
_entity_poly.pdbx_seq_one_letter_code
_entity_poly.pdbx_strand_id
1 'polypeptide(L)' 'MILPKLRSLTLYGFKLHLIINDRGELLALKLTPGNVDDRKPVPEMTEGIFGKLFGDRGYISQPEFDKMKPRPYAIAKK' A
#
# COMPACT_ATOMS: atom_id res chain seq x y z
N MET A 1 -26.47 9.31 28.31
CA MET A 1 -25.74 9.90 27.17
C MET A 1 -24.39 9.21 27.08
N ILE A 2 -24.25 8.23 26.19
CA ILE A 2 -23.04 7.41 26.07
C ILE A 2 -22.13 8.10 25.06
N LEU A 3 -20.99 8.65 25.49
CA LEU A 3 -19.90 9.03 24.57
C LEU A 3 -19.09 7.77 24.24
N PRO A 4 -19.01 7.34 22.97
CA PRO A 4 -18.19 6.20 22.59
C PRO A 4 -16.75 6.63 22.32
N LYS A 5 -15.82 5.83 22.88
CA LYS A 5 -14.44 5.61 22.44
C LYS A 5 -13.52 6.84 22.34
N LEU A 6 -13.01 7.28 23.49
CA LEU A 6 -11.69 7.91 23.54
C LEU A 6 -10.62 6.81 23.42
N ARG A 7 -9.99 6.65 22.26
CA ARG A 7 -8.66 6.04 22.11
C ARG A 7 -8.10 6.33 20.72
N SER A 8 -7.77 7.60 20.45
CA SER A 8 -6.69 7.89 19.50
C SER A 8 -5.38 7.73 20.28
N LEU A 9 -4.90 6.48 20.39
CA LEU A 9 -3.49 6.26 20.74
C LEU A 9 -2.71 6.68 19.50
N THR A 10 -2.18 7.90 19.51
CA THR A 10 -1.28 8.37 18.47
C THR A 10 -0.07 7.43 18.46
N LEU A 11 -0.03 6.51 17.51
CA LEU A 11 1.14 5.66 17.29
C LEU A 11 2.26 6.58 16.78
N TYR A 12 3.24 6.85 17.64
CA TYR A 12 4.48 7.55 17.25
C TYR A 12 5.34 6.58 16.45
N GLY A 13 5.38 6.75 15.13
CA GLY A 13 6.18 5.91 14.23
C GLY A 13 6.00 6.33 12.77
N PHE A 14 6.86 5.82 11.90
CA PHE A 14 6.74 5.94 10.45
C PHE A 14 6.86 4.56 9.81
N LYS A 15 6.30 4.42 8.62
CA LYS A 15 6.36 3.24 7.77
C LYS A 15 7.08 3.63 6.49
N LEU A 16 8.00 2.78 6.05
CA LEU A 16 8.70 2.91 4.79
C LEU A 16 8.15 1.87 3.82
N HIS A 17 7.63 2.33 2.69
CA HIS A 17 7.14 1.48 1.59
C HIS A 17 8.16 1.54 0.46
N LEU A 18 8.49 0.38 -0.10
CA LEU A 18 9.48 0.22 -1.16
C LEU A 18 8.88 -0.65 -2.26
N ILE A 19 9.05 -0.24 -3.52
CA ILE A 19 8.82 -1.08 -4.69
C ILE A 19 10.16 -1.28 -5.38
N ILE A 20 10.57 -2.54 -5.48
CA ILE A 20 11.79 -2.96 -6.16
C ILE A 20 11.42 -3.87 -7.33
N ASN A 21 12.20 -3.82 -8.40
CA ASN A 21 12.06 -4.79 -9.48
C ASN A 21 12.86 -6.07 -9.21
N ASP A 22 12.76 -7.03 -10.12
CA ASP A 22 13.44 -8.32 -10.10
C ASP A 22 14.97 -8.21 -10.18
N ARG A 23 15.49 -7.09 -10.70
CA ARG A 23 16.92 -6.77 -10.74
C ARG A 23 17.43 -6.08 -9.48
N GLY A 24 16.55 -5.78 -8.52
CA GLY A 24 16.87 -5.08 -7.29
C GLY A 24 16.93 -3.55 -7.42
N GLU A 25 16.46 -3.00 -8.54
CA GLU A 25 16.37 -1.54 -8.73
C GLU A 25 15.17 -0.98 -7.96
N LEU A 26 15.37 0.16 -7.31
CA LEU A 26 14.31 0.87 -6.59
C LEU A 26 13.42 1.65 -7.57
N LEU A 27 12.15 1.24 -7.70
CA LEU A 27 11.17 1.87 -8.57
C LEU A 27 10.37 2.98 -7.87
N ALA A 28 10.03 2.77 -6.60
CA ALA A 28 9.28 3.75 -5.80
C ALA A 28 9.58 3.64 -4.32
N LEU A 29 9.56 4.78 -3.62
CA LEU A 29 9.75 4.87 -2.18
C LEU A 29 8.72 5.85 -1.59
N LYS A 30 8.08 5.47 -0.50
CA LYS A 30 7.16 6.35 0.23
C LYS A 30 7.35 6.20 1.73
N LEU A 31 7.47 7.33 2.42
CA LEU A 31 7.43 7.39 3.87
C LEU A 31 6.03 7.85 4.31
N THR A 32 5.38 7.09 5.18
CA THR A 32 4.08 7.48 5.75
C THR A 32 4.14 7.45 7.28
N PRO A 33 3.33 8.25 7.98
CA PRO A 33 3.13 8.07 9.42
C PRO A 33 2.65 6.65 9.75
N GLY A 34 3.00 6.16 10.94
CA GLY A 34 2.76 4.77 11.35
C GLY A 34 1.29 4.40 11.54
N ASN A 35 0.43 5.41 11.69
CA ASN A 35 -1.02 5.26 11.75
C ASN A 35 -1.70 5.21 10.36
N VAL A 36 -0.93 5.33 9.27
CA VAL A 36 -1.46 5.22 7.90
C VAL A 36 -1.65 3.75 7.53
N ASP A 37 -2.80 3.45 6.93
CA ASP A 37 -3.11 2.15 6.33
C ASP A 37 -2.19 1.89 5.12
N ASP A 38 -1.58 0.71 5.09
CA ASP A 38 -0.57 0.30 4.10
C ASP A 38 -1.10 0.25 2.66
N ARG A 39 -2.42 0.23 2.47
CA ARG A 39 -3.08 0.22 1.14
C ARG A 39 -3.19 1.60 0.52
N LYS A 40 -3.22 2.66 1.33
CA LYS A 40 -3.35 4.05 0.85
C LYS A 40 -2.21 4.51 -0.08
N PRO A 41 -0.93 4.20 0.18
CA PRO A 41 0.16 4.65 -0.70
C PRO A 41 0.29 3.83 -1.99
N VAL A 42 -0.29 2.62 -2.07
CA VAL A 42 -0.10 1.70 -3.21
C VAL A 42 -0.49 2.32 -4.56
N PRO A 43 -1.64 3.00 -4.73
CA PRO A 43 -2.01 3.58 -6.01
C PRO A 43 -1.04 4.66 -6.52
N GLU A 44 -0.52 5.49 -5.63
CA GLU A 44 0.45 6.54 -5.96
C GLU A 44 1.80 5.92 -6.32
N MET A 45 2.30 4.98 -5.51
CA MET A 45 3.62 4.37 -5.72
C MET A 45 3.73 3.52 -6.98
N THR A 46 2.60 3.10 -7.53
CA THR A 46 2.54 2.21 -8.69
C THR A 46 2.14 2.95 -9.97
N GLU A 47 1.99 4.27 -9.90
CA GLU A 47 1.75 5.10 -11.07
C GLU A 47 2.93 5.00 -12.04
N GLY A 48 2.67 4.65 -13.30
CA GLY A 48 3.70 4.46 -14.32
C GLY A 48 4.54 3.18 -14.19
N ILE A 49 4.26 2.29 -13.23
CA ILE A 49 4.92 0.98 -13.12
C ILE A 49 4.16 -0.07 -13.93
N PHE A 50 4.86 -0.86 -14.75
CA PHE A 50 4.27 -1.89 -15.61
C PHE A 50 4.68 -3.30 -15.15
N GLY A 51 3.82 -4.31 -15.32
CA GLY A 51 4.16 -5.72 -15.12
C GLY A 51 3.34 -6.46 -14.05
N LYS A 52 3.97 -7.23 -13.17
CA LYS A 52 3.29 -7.92 -12.07
C LYS A 52 3.76 -7.35 -10.74
N LEU A 53 2.82 -6.93 -9.90
CA LEU A 53 3.12 -6.47 -8.55
C LEU A 53 2.92 -7.63 -7.57
N PHE A 54 3.94 -7.87 -6.75
CA PHE A 54 3.92 -8.87 -5.67
C PHE A 54 4.11 -8.14 -4.35
N GLY A 55 3.36 -8.53 -3.32
CA GLY A 55 3.43 -7.93 -2.00
C GLY A 55 2.70 -8.76 -0.96
N ASP A 56 2.80 -8.35 0.30
CA ASP A 56 2.16 -9.09 1.39
C ASP A 56 0.64 -9.04 1.29
N ARG A 57 -0.01 -10.06 1.87
CA ARG A 57 -1.48 -10.15 1.93
C ARG A 57 -2.14 -8.89 2.53
N GLY A 58 -1.44 -8.16 3.41
CA GLY A 58 -1.92 -6.90 3.97
C GLY A 58 -2.09 -5.78 2.94
N TYR A 59 -1.26 -5.76 1.90
CA TYR A 59 -1.30 -4.80 0.78
C TYR A 59 -2.34 -5.16 -0.29
N ILE A 60 -2.85 -6.40 -0.27
CA ILE A 60 -3.76 -6.94 -1.28
C ILE A 60 -5.13 -7.16 -0.62
N SER A 61 -5.95 -6.12 -0.48
CA SER A 61 -7.35 -6.32 -0.12
C SER A 61 -8.21 -6.50 -1.39
N GLN A 62 -9.09 -7.51 -1.38
CA GLN A 62 -9.96 -7.87 -2.50
C GLN A 62 -10.70 -6.68 -3.14
N PRO A 63 -11.25 -5.70 -2.38
CA PRO A 63 -11.99 -4.57 -2.94
C PRO A 63 -11.15 -3.59 -3.78
N GLU A 64 -9.84 -3.54 -3.56
CA GLU A 64 -8.93 -2.67 -4.34
C GLU A 64 -8.57 -3.27 -5.69
N PHE A 65 -8.59 -4.61 -5.80
CA PHE A 65 -8.39 -5.31 -7.07
C PHE A 65 -9.56 -5.05 -8.04
N ASP A 66 -10.79 -5.07 -7.52
CA ASP A 66 -12.01 -4.92 -8.33
C ASP A 66 -12.29 -3.46 -8.76
N LYS A 67 -11.74 -2.47 -8.05
CA LYS A 67 -11.86 -1.04 -8.39
C LYS A 67 -10.74 -0.51 -9.28
N MET A 68 -9.73 -1.31 -9.60
CA MET A 68 -8.63 -0.87 -10.46
C MET A 68 -9.05 -0.93 -11.93
N LYS A 69 -9.19 0.26 -12.55
CA LYS A 69 -9.09 0.45 -14.01
C LYS A 69 -7.90 -0.35 -14.57
N PRO A 70 -7.85 -0.68 -15.88
CA PRO A 70 -6.70 -1.37 -16.47
C PRO A 70 -5.43 -0.58 -16.15
N ARG A 71 -4.70 -1.05 -15.14
CA ARG A 71 -3.42 -0.49 -14.75
C ARG A 71 -2.34 -1.25 -15.50
N PRO A 72 -1.21 -0.61 -15.76
CA PRO A 72 -0.07 -1.24 -16.40
C PRO A 72 0.51 -2.45 -15.65
N TYR A 73 0.07 -2.72 -14.42
CA TYR A 73 0.48 -3.88 -13.64
C TYR A 73 -0.70 -4.71 -13.11
N ALA A 74 -0.53 -6.03 -13.05
CA ALA A 74 -1.45 -6.97 -12.43
C ALA A 74 -0.93 -7.38 -11.04
N ILE A 75 -1.78 -7.37 -10.01
CA ILE A 75 -1.39 -7.93 -8.72
C ILE A 75 -1.41 -9.45 -8.85
N ALA A 76 -0.24 -10.07 -8.76
CA ALA A 76 -0.10 -11.51 -8.83
C ALA A 76 -0.20 -12.08 -7.42
N LYS A 77 -1.27 -12.84 -7.16
CA LYS A 77 -1.29 -13.73 -5.99
C LYS A 77 -0.35 -14.89 -6.27
N LYS A 78 0.61 -15.10 -5.39
CA LYS A 78 1.41 -16.32 -5.38
C LYS A 78 0.52 -17.51 -5.04
#